data_AF-A0A4Z1FNV9-F1
#
_entry.id   AF-A0A4Z1FNV9-F1
#
_cell.length_a   1.000
_cell.length_b   1.000
_cell.length_c   1.000
_cell.angle_alpha   90.00
_cell.angle_beta   90.00
_cell.angle_gamma   90.00
#
_symmetry.space_group_name_H-M   'P 1'
#
loop_
_entity.id
_entity.type
_entity.pdbx_description
1 polymer ?
#
loop_
_entity_poly.entity_id
_entity_poly.type
_entity_poly.pdbx_seq_one_letter_code
_entity_poly.pdbx_strand_id
1 'polypeptide(L)'
;MDQAVQLLSGKELGVSLLGSLFVEASKMNIGHGDMARARILAEKATSYLIISYSSDSPQVLDNQHRANHPSTNIHYGLSSLDWATSVHDVPPSLDSNGFEDWLWRREGLQNSQIYFESPNSFLSNSIFPAFLELPHREQTSPELYENVGRFNYRPRCHWCFLGEILEFDISDLAILVKDIDDTNVELLLETNARGIFSKLRLAHTVAILYAQREGITTEPEISIENVALLQIFPISLPHLVTLRDLAQEFSTKRKTDNARTCHGCGEKSSSMVKRSRCSFFWYCNEKCQKNGWNTKGHKDDCKILKKPDLRGMFLMK
;
A
#
# COMPACT_ATOMS: atom_id res chain seq x y z
N MET A 1 -6.02 4.20 5.21
CA MET A 1 -5.58 5.12 4.13
C MET A 1 -4.55 6.15 4.58
N ASP A 2 -4.68 6.75 5.76
CA ASP A 2 -3.68 7.68 6.33
C ASP A 2 -2.22 7.20 6.14
N GLN A 3 -1.91 5.99 6.62
CA GLN A 3 -0.56 5.43 6.52
C GLN A 3 -0.09 5.23 5.07
N ALA A 4 -0.98 4.88 4.15
CA ALA A 4 -0.65 4.79 2.71
C ALA A 4 -0.36 6.17 2.10
N VAL A 5 -1.11 7.20 2.52
CA VAL A 5 -0.87 8.60 2.13
C VAL A 5 0.44 9.11 2.71
N GLN A 6 0.77 8.81 3.98
CA GLN A 6 2.04 9.20 4.59
C GLN A 6 3.26 8.55 3.90
N LEU A 7 3.16 7.29 3.48
CA LEU A 7 4.21 6.58 2.75
C LEU A 7 4.55 7.21 1.38
N LEU A 8 3.59 7.93 0.80
CA LEU A 8 3.67 8.52 -0.54
C LEU A 8 3.87 10.04 -0.54
N SER A 9 3.40 10.76 0.49
CA SER A 9 3.42 12.23 0.57
C SER A 9 4.82 12.84 0.69
N GLY A 10 5.86 12.05 0.97
CA GLY A 10 7.27 12.48 1.04
C GLY A 10 8.10 12.23 -0.21
N LYS A 11 7.49 11.83 -1.35
CA LYS A 11 8.21 11.43 -2.56
C LYS A 11 7.62 12.13 -3.79
N GLU A 12 8.46 12.77 -4.61
CA GLU A 12 8.05 13.45 -5.87
C GLU A 12 7.36 12.55 -6.90
N LEU A 13 7.34 11.23 -6.68
CA LEU A 13 6.92 10.21 -7.63
C LEU A 13 5.83 9.35 -6.99
N GLY A 14 4.58 9.63 -7.37
CA GLY A 14 3.37 9.00 -6.83
C GLY A 14 2.09 9.84 -6.95
N VAL A 15 2.15 11.01 -7.61
CA VAL A 15 1.07 12.01 -7.71
C VAL A 15 -0.29 11.39 -8.07
N SER A 16 -0.36 10.53 -9.09
CA SER A 16 -1.63 9.90 -9.51
C SER A 16 -2.18 8.93 -8.44
N LEU A 17 -1.32 8.08 -7.85
CA LEU A 17 -1.72 7.15 -6.79
C LEU A 17 -2.13 7.88 -5.51
N LEU A 18 -1.39 8.94 -5.16
CA LEU A 18 -1.68 9.79 -4.02
C LEU A 18 -3.03 10.49 -4.20
N GLY A 19 -3.31 11.00 -5.40
CA GLY A 19 -4.63 11.52 -5.78
C GLY A 19 -5.73 10.49 -5.58
N SER A 20 -5.57 9.28 -6.11
CA SER A 20 -6.55 8.19 -5.95
C SER A 20 -6.80 7.81 -4.49
N LEU A 21 -5.74 7.75 -3.66
CA LEU A 21 -5.90 7.46 -2.23
C LEU A 21 -6.69 8.54 -1.49
N PHE A 22 -6.48 9.82 -1.83
CA PHE A 22 -7.27 10.91 -1.27
C PHE A 22 -8.74 10.86 -1.74
N VAL A 23 -9.00 10.46 -3.00
CA VAL A 23 -10.37 10.25 -3.52
C VAL A 23 -11.08 9.15 -2.73
N GLU A 24 -10.43 8.01 -2.55
CA GLU A 24 -11.02 6.90 -1.79
C GLU A 24 -11.22 7.27 -0.32
N ALA A 25 -10.29 8.03 0.28
CA ALA A 25 -10.46 8.55 1.63
C ALA A 25 -11.66 9.48 1.77
N SER A 26 -11.89 10.33 0.78
CA SER A 26 -13.10 11.14 0.74
C SER A 26 -14.36 10.27 0.67
N LYS A 27 -14.42 9.29 -0.24
CA LYS A 27 -15.58 8.39 -0.40
C LYS A 27 -15.92 7.61 0.87
N MET A 28 -14.91 7.08 1.56
CA MET A 28 -15.13 6.38 2.84
C MET A 28 -15.73 7.30 3.90
N ASN A 29 -15.23 8.54 4.02
CA ASN A 29 -15.79 9.51 4.96
C ASN A 29 -17.24 9.91 4.60
N ILE A 30 -17.56 10.04 3.31
CA ILE A 30 -18.94 10.23 2.84
C ILE A 30 -19.84 9.06 3.26
N GLY A 31 -19.35 7.83 3.11
CA GLY A 31 -20.03 6.61 3.57
C GLY A 31 -20.46 6.68 5.03
N HIS A 32 -19.58 7.21 5.88
CA HIS A 32 -19.81 7.38 7.31
C HIS A 32 -20.52 8.69 7.71
N GLY A 33 -20.93 9.50 6.74
CA GLY A 33 -21.57 10.79 6.96
C GLY A 33 -20.63 11.92 7.41
N ASP A 34 -19.31 11.70 7.41
CA ASP A 34 -18.32 12.67 7.88
C ASP A 34 -17.97 13.68 6.77
N MET A 35 -18.82 14.69 6.60
CA MET A 35 -18.71 15.63 5.49
C MET A 35 -17.54 16.59 5.63
N ALA A 36 -17.16 16.95 6.86
CA ALA A 36 -16.04 17.84 7.12
C ALA A 36 -14.72 17.25 6.58
N ARG A 37 -14.42 16.00 6.95
CA ARG A 37 -13.20 15.31 6.50
C ARG A 37 -13.29 14.93 5.02
N ALA A 38 -14.45 14.45 4.56
CA ALA A 38 -14.67 14.09 3.16
C ALA A 38 -14.34 15.22 2.19
N ARG A 39 -14.82 16.44 2.48
CA ARG A 39 -14.54 17.62 1.66
C ARG A 39 -13.05 17.88 1.55
N ILE A 40 -12.35 17.96 2.67
CA ILE A 40 -10.92 18.30 2.73
C ILE A 40 -10.08 17.25 1.99
N LEU A 41 -10.41 15.96 2.14
CA LEU A 41 -9.73 14.88 1.42
C LEU A 41 -9.97 14.99 -0.10
N ALA A 42 -11.18 15.34 -0.53
CA ALA A 42 -11.47 15.59 -1.95
C ALA A 42 -10.73 16.84 -2.49
N GLU A 43 -10.66 17.93 -1.73
CA GLU A 43 -9.88 19.12 -2.08
C GLU A 43 -8.39 18.77 -2.25
N LYS A 44 -7.82 17.97 -1.32
CA LYS A 44 -6.46 17.45 -1.44
C LYS A 44 -6.27 16.58 -2.69
N ALA A 45 -7.17 15.63 -2.95
CA ALA A 45 -7.15 14.81 -4.17
C ALA A 45 -7.15 15.66 -5.45
N THR A 46 -7.95 16.72 -5.51
CA THR A 46 -8.09 17.59 -6.68
C THR A 46 -6.76 18.15 -7.13
N SER A 47 -5.92 18.56 -6.17
CA SER A 47 -4.58 19.09 -6.45
C SER A 47 -3.69 18.10 -7.19
N TYR A 48 -3.78 16.80 -6.85
CA TYR A 48 -3.03 15.73 -7.50
C TYR A 48 -3.65 15.27 -8.83
N LEU A 49 -4.98 15.27 -8.92
CA LEU A 49 -5.71 14.90 -10.13
C LEU A 49 -5.50 15.91 -11.26
N ILE A 50 -5.45 17.22 -10.96
CA ILE A 50 -5.16 18.27 -11.95
C ILE A 50 -3.79 18.03 -12.61
N ILE A 51 -2.78 17.67 -11.80
CA ILE A 51 -1.44 17.35 -12.30
C ILE A 51 -1.45 16.12 -13.21
N SER A 52 -2.36 15.16 -12.97
CA SER A 52 -2.37 13.86 -13.65
C SER A 52 -3.28 13.82 -14.89
N TYR A 53 -4.39 14.54 -14.90
CA TYR A 53 -5.46 14.41 -15.89
C TYR A 53 -5.92 15.73 -16.53
N SER A 54 -5.33 16.88 -16.14
CA SER A 54 -5.77 18.25 -16.47
C SER A 54 -7.06 18.71 -15.78
N SER A 55 -7.24 20.03 -15.62
CA SER A 55 -8.34 20.65 -14.86
C SER A 55 -9.72 20.30 -15.37
N ASP A 56 -9.87 20.13 -16.68
CA ASP A 56 -11.16 20.01 -17.34
C ASP A 56 -11.57 18.53 -17.51
N SER A 57 -10.78 17.61 -16.95
CA SER A 57 -11.07 16.19 -17.02
C SER A 57 -12.30 15.82 -16.18
N PRO A 58 -13.12 14.86 -16.64
CA PRO A 58 -14.26 14.36 -15.87
C PRO A 58 -13.91 13.92 -14.44
N GLN A 59 -12.70 13.38 -14.24
CA GLN A 59 -12.20 12.94 -12.94
C GLN A 59 -11.99 14.12 -11.98
N VAL A 60 -11.44 15.24 -12.48
CA VAL A 60 -11.26 16.45 -11.67
C VAL A 60 -12.60 17.09 -11.36
N LEU A 61 -13.50 17.19 -12.35
CA LEU A 61 -14.83 17.78 -12.18
C LEU A 61 -15.70 16.96 -11.20
N ASP A 62 -15.71 15.63 -11.31
CA ASP A 62 -16.42 14.75 -10.37
C ASP A 62 -15.88 14.91 -8.95
N ASN A 63 -14.56 14.98 -8.80
CA ASN A 63 -13.94 15.14 -7.49
C ASN A 63 -14.17 16.53 -6.88
N GLN A 64 -14.22 17.59 -7.68
CA GLN A 64 -14.61 18.93 -7.23
C GLN A 64 -16.08 18.98 -6.81
N HIS A 65 -16.97 18.36 -7.59
CA HIS A 65 -18.38 18.24 -7.21
C HIS A 65 -18.53 17.49 -5.88
N ARG A 66 -17.77 16.40 -5.68
CA ARG A 66 -17.70 15.66 -4.41
C ARG A 66 -17.26 16.54 -3.24
N ALA A 67 -16.27 17.40 -3.43
CA ALA A 67 -15.80 18.32 -2.40
C ALA A 67 -16.88 19.35 -2.00
N ASN A 68 -17.60 19.89 -3.00
CA ASN A 68 -18.61 20.92 -2.79
C ASN A 68 -19.93 20.38 -2.22
N HIS A 69 -20.32 19.17 -2.64
CA HIS A 69 -21.62 18.58 -2.33
C HIS A 69 -21.50 17.11 -1.86
N PRO A 70 -20.73 16.82 -0.80
CA PRO A 70 -20.42 15.45 -0.40
C PRO A 70 -21.66 14.62 -0.03
N SER A 71 -22.73 15.24 0.48
CA SER A 71 -24.01 14.59 0.82
C SER A 71 -24.84 14.16 -0.39
N THR A 72 -24.56 14.70 -1.59
CA THR A 72 -25.25 14.32 -2.84
C THR A 72 -24.59 13.13 -3.53
N ASN A 73 -23.45 12.67 -2.99
CA ASN A 73 -22.71 11.57 -3.56
C ASN A 73 -23.42 10.24 -3.29
N ILE A 74 -23.36 9.32 -4.27
CA ILE A 74 -23.97 7.99 -4.21
C ILE A 74 -23.52 7.16 -3.00
N HIS A 75 -22.35 7.47 -2.42
CA HIS A 75 -21.82 6.74 -1.29
C HIS A 75 -22.37 7.21 0.05
N TYR A 76 -23.15 8.29 0.10
CA TYR A 76 -23.64 8.85 1.36
C TYR A 76 -24.53 7.86 2.12
N GLY A 77 -24.18 7.61 3.39
CA GLY A 77 -24.97 6.75 4.29
C GLY A 77 -24.92 5.26 3.96
N LEU A 78 -23.98 4.82 3.09
CA LEU A 78 -23.73 3.40 2.84
C LEU A 78 -23.03 2.71 4.04
N SER A 79 -22.58 3.45 5.05
CA SER A 79 -21.94 2.94 6.26
C SER A 79 -22.56 3.56 7.52
N SER A 80 -22.08 3.19 8.71
CA SER A 80 -22.57 3.76 9.97
C SER A 80 -22.41 5.29 10.00
N LEU A 81 -23.47 6.00 10.38
CA LEU A 81 -23.52 7.46 10.54
C LEU A 81 -23.02 7.94 11.91
N ASP A 82 -22.39 7.08 12.70
CA ASP A 82 -21.81 7.45 14.01
C ASP A 82 -20.74 8.56 13.89
N TRP A 83 -20.20 8.80 12.69
CA TRP A 83 -19.19 9.82 12.42
C TRP A 83 -19.77 11.02 11.66
N ALA A 84 -21.10 11.16 11.63
CA ALA A 84 -21.74 12.21 10.87
C ALA A 84 -21.30 13.60 11.35
N THR A 85 -20.81 14.41 10.41
CA THR A 85 -20.42 15.80 10.62
C THR A 85 -20.99 16.66 9.50
N SER A 86 -21.28 17.93 9.79
CA SER A 86 -21.57 18.93 8.77
C SER A 86 -20.30 19.30 8.01
N VAL A 87 -20.45 19.79 6.77
CA VAL A 87 -19.33 20.27 5.93
C VAL A 87 -18.50 21.38 6.62
N HIS A 88 -19.12 22.08 7.57
CA HIS A 88 -18.55 23.18 8.32
C HIS A 88 -17.97 22.79 9.69
N ASP A 89 -18.10 21.53 10.11
CA ASP A 89 -17.62 21.04 11.42
C ASP A 89 -16.11 20.74 11.39
N VAL A 90 -15.33 21.64 10.78
CA VAL A 90 -13.87 21.60 10.80
C VAL A 90 -13.41 22.32 12.07
N PRO A 91 -12.62 21.67 12.96
CA PRO A 91 -12.20 22.29 14.21
C PRO A 91 -11.42 23.59 13.95
N PRO A 92 -11.81 24.70 14.57
CA PRO A 92 -11.04 25.92 14.49
C PRO A 92 -9.72 25.75 15.26
N SER A 93 -8.65 26.42 14.79
CA SER A 93 -7.41 26.61 15.55
C SER A 93 -6.61 25.35 15.94
N LEU A 94 -6.50 24.36 15.04
CA LEU A 94 -5.51 23.28 15.17
C LEU A 94 -4.16 23.70 14.57
N ASP A 95 -3.05 23.31 15.22
CA ASP A 95 -1.73 23.38 14.58
C ASP A 95 -1.61 22.35 13.44
N SER A 96 -0.54 22.43 12.64
CA SER A 96 -0.39 21.56 11.45
C SER A 96 -0.45 20.06 11.79
N ASN A 97 0.00 19.65 12.97
CA ASN A 97 0.00 18.25 13.36
C ASN A 97 -1.38 17.84 13.91
N GLY A 98 -1.98 18.68 14.75
CA GLY A 98 -3.34 18.49 15.26
C GLY A 98 -4.38 18.44 14.15
N PHE A 99 -4.20 19.24 13.10
CA PHE A 99 -5.08 19.20 11.93
C PHE A 99 -4.97 17.89 11.16
N GLU A 100 -3.74 17.40 10.91
CA GLU A 100 -3.56 16.09 10.27
C GLU A 100 -4.05 14.96 11.19
N ASP A 101 -3.85 15.08 12.50
CA ASP A 101 -4.36 14.09 13.46
C ASP A 101 -5.89 14.05 13.42
N TRP A 102 -6.57 15.20 13.42
CA TRP A 102 -8.01 15.25 13.24
C TRP A 102 -8.44 14.69 11.88
N LEU A 103 -7.81 15.10 10.77
CA LEU A 103 -8.16 14.70 9.41
C LEU A 103 -8.13 13.17 9.24
N TRP A 104 -7.20 12.52 9.92
CA TRP A 104 -7.01 11.08 9.88
C TRP A 104 -7.52 10.35 11.13
N ARG A 105 -8.26 11.04 12.00
CA ARG A 105 -8.84 10.51 13.25
C ARG A 105 -7.79 9.86 14.18
N ARG A 106 -6.62 10.48 14.30
CA ARG A 106 -5.53 10.12 15.24
C ARG A 106 -5.68 10.75 16.63
N GLU A 107 -6.73 11.51 16.85
CA GLU A 107 -7.06 12.14 18.12
C GLU A 107 -7.10 11.10 19.25
N GLY A 108 -6.29 11.27 20.30
CA GLY A 108 -6.18 10.33 21.42
C GLY A 108 -5.14 9.21 21.26
N LEU A 109 -4.46 9.09 20.11
CA LEU A 109 -3.44 8.04 19.87
C LEU A 109 -2.05 8.35 20.44
N GLN A 110 -1.79 9.57 20.92
CA GLN A 110 -0.46 9.97 21.41
C GLN A 110 -0.02 9.22 22.68
N ASN A 111 -0.95 8.52 23.35
CA ASN A 111 -0.68 7.71 24.54
C ASN A 111 -0.60 6.20 24.26
N SER A 112 -0.79 5.73 23.01
CA SER A 112 -0.61 4.31 22.71
C SER A 112 0.87 4.01 22.47
N GLN A 113 1.40 3.01 23.18
CA GLN A 113 2.80 2.55 23.09
C GLN A 113 3.27 2.13 21.68
N ILE A 114 2.37 2.12 20.69
CA ILE A 114 2.53 1.56 19.35
C ILE A 114 3.38 2.48 18.44
N TYR A 115 3.53 3.78 18.75
CA TYR A 115 4.38 4.67 17.96
C TYR A 115 5.90 4.46 18.17
N PHE A 116 6.31 3.61 19.13
CA PHE A 116 7.72 3.50 19.56
C PHE A 116 8.42 2.15 19.33
N GLU A 117 7.78 1.13 18.73
CA GLU A 117 8.49 -0.14 18.48
C GLU A 117 9.28 -0.13 17.15
N SER A 118 10.55 0.24 17.30
CA SER A 118 11.79 -0.25 16.66
C SER A 118 11.83 -0.68 15.17
N PRO A 119 12.90 -0.34 14.40
CA PRO A 119 12.94 -0.38 12.93
C PRO A 119 13.19 -1.77 12.28
N ASN A 120 12.76 -2.88 12.88
CA ASN A 120 13.24 -4.23 12.49
C ASN A 120 12.19 -5.24 12.00
N SER A 121 10.92 -4.91 11.78
CA SER A 121 9.90 -5.91 11.43
C SER A 121 9.67 -6.15 9.92
N PHE A 122 10.70 -6.07 9.05
CA PHE A 122 10.56 -6.51 7.65
C PHE A 122 10.66 -8.05 7.48
N LEU A 123 10.96 -8.77 8.57
CA LEU A 123 11.33 -10.19 8.57
C LEU A 123 10.22 -11.14 9.01
N SER A 124 9.04 -10.65 9.37
CA SER A 124 7.95 -11.54 9.70
C SER A 124 7.25 -12.00 8.42
N ASN A 125 6.97 -13.30 8.30
CA ASN A 125 5.91 -13.79 7.42
C ASN A 125 4.58 -13.04 7.64
N SER A 126 4.40 -12.35 8.77
CA SER A 126 3.24 -11.50 9.06
C SER A 126 3.00 -10.32 8.11
N ILE A 127 4.00 -9.83 7.34
CA ILE A 127 3.78 -8.76 6.34
C ILE A 127 3.37 -9.33 4.98
N PHE A 128 3.94 -10.46 4.57
CA PHE A 128 3.60 -11.12 3.32
C PHE A 128 3.10 -12.54 3.60
N PRO A 129 1.92 -12.68 4.22
CA PRO A 129 1.38 -13.98 4.61
C PRO A 129 1.05 -14.83 3.38
N ALA A 130 1.25 -16.14 3.52
CA ALA A 130 0.66 -17.11 2.62
C ALA A 130 -0.88 -17.10 2.75
N PHE A 131 -1.59 -17.71 1.80
CA PHE A 131 -3.05 -17.74 1.82
C PHE A 131 -3.61 -18.26 3.15
N LEU A 132 -3.08 -19.37 3.66
CA LEU A 132 -3.57 -20.01 4.89
C LEU A 132 -3.36 -19.14 6.14
N GLU A 133 -2.40 -18.22 6.10
CA GLU A 133 -2.08 -17.27 7.18
C GLU A 133 -2.94 -15.99 7.11
N LEU A 134 -3.71 -15.79 6.02
CA LEU A 134 -4.58 -14.62 5.89
C LEU A 134 -5.74 -14.67 6.91
N PRO A 135 -6.18 -13.50 7.39
CA PRO A 135 -7.39 -13.43 8.21
C PRO A 135 -8.60 -13.88 7.39
N HIS A 136 -9.49 -14.63 8.02
CA HIS A 136 -10.77 -15.00 7.43
C HIS A 136 -11.78 -13.88 7.63
N ARG A 137 -12.55 -13.49 6.61
CA ARG A 137 -13.50 -12.36 6.67
C ARG A 137 -14.43 -12.43 7.89
N GLU A 138 -14.99 -13.62 8.13
CA GLU A 138 -15.97 -13.84 9.21
C GLU A 138 -15.36 -14.11 10.60
N GLN A 139 -14.04 -14.30 10.71
CA GLN A 139 -13.40 -14.60 11.98
C GLN A 139 -12.66 -13.37 12.52
N THR A 140 -12.86 -13.08 13.81
CA THR A 140 -12.05 -12.07 14.47
C THR A 140 -10.62 -12.59 14.58
N SER A 141 -9.64 -11.83 14.08
CA SER A 141 -8.21 -12.15 14.19
C SER A 141 -7.54 -11.15 15.15
N PRO A 142 -7.51 -11.42 16.48
CA PRO A 142 -7.00 -10.47 17.49
C PRO A 142 -5.50 -10.15 17.32
N GLU A 143 -4.77 -11.00 16.60
CA GLU A 143 -3.35 -10.82 16.26
C GLU A 143 -3.14 -9.75 15.18
N LEU A 144 -4.10 -9.63 14.25
CA LEU A 144 -4.06 -8.66 13.15
C LEU A 144 -4.94 -7.45 13.39
N TYR A 145 -5.91 -7.52 14.33
CA TYR A 145 -6.84 -6.44 14.63
C TYR A 145 -6.88 -6.12 16.13
N GLU A 146 -6.74 -4.84 16.46
CA GLU A 146 -6.99 -4.29 17.79
C GLU A 146 -8.46 -3.90 17.90
N ASN A 147 -9.11 -4.29 19.01
CA ASN A 147 -10.43 -3.82 19.34
C ASN A 147 -10.32 -2.42 19.95
N VAL A 148 -10.84 -1.41 19.25
CA VAL A 148 -10.80 0.01 19.65
C VAL A 148 -12.17 0.47 20.19
N GLY A 149 -13.06 -0.47 20.57
CA GLY A 149 -14.39 -0.18 21.08
C GLY A 149 -15.43 -1.28 20.81
N ARG A 150 -16.71 -1.03 21.13
CA ARG A 150 -17.78 -2.06 21.08
C ARG A 150 -17.92 -2.78 19.73
N PHE A 151 -17.56 -2.15 18.60
CA PHE A 151 -17.64 -2.74 17.25
C PHE A 151 -16.51 -2.29 16.29
N ASN A 152 -15.45 -1.64 16.79
CA ASN A 152 -14.40 -1.09 15.93
C ASN A 152 -13.14 -1.95 16.01
N TYR A 153 -12.70 -2.49 14.87
CA TYR A 153 -11.48 -3.25 14.73
C TYR A 153 -10.49 -2.48 13.86
N ARG A 154 -9.26 -2.29 14.32
CA ARG A 154 -8.19 -1.61 13.56
C ARG A 154 -7.04 -2.57 13.29
N PRO A 155 -6.50 -2.64 12.06
CA PRO A 155 -5.32 -3.44 11.77
C PRO A 155 -4.12 -3.06 12.68
N ARG A 156 -3.52 -4.05 13.34
CA ARG A 156 -2.33 -3.92 14.22
C ARG A 156 -1.03 -3.81 13.42
N CYS A 157 -1.02 -4.36 12.22
CA CYS A 157 0.10 -4.33 11.27
C CYS A 157 -0.43 -4.31 9.84
N HIS A 158 0.46 -4.00 8.89
CA HIS A 158 0.15 -4.07 7.47
C HIS A 158 0.53 -5.43 6.89
N TRP A 159 -0.40 -6.08 6.19
CA TRP A 159 -0.11 -7.29 5.43
C TRP A 159 -0.51 -7.14 3.95
N CYS A 160 0.20 -7.87 3.10
CA CYS A 160 0.01 -7.89 1.66
C CYS A 160 0.17 -9.31 1.15
N PHE A 161 -0.87 -9.87 0.56
CA PHE A 161 -0.80 -11.15 -0.11
C PHE A 161 -0.07 -11.00 -1.44
N LEU A 162 0.79 -11.96 -1.77
CA LEU A 162 1.51 -12.02 -3.04
C LEU A 162 1.15 -13.31 -3.77
N GLY A 163 0.82 -13.20 -5.05
CA GLY A 163 0.53 -14.35 -5.90
C GLY A 163 1.04 -14.15 -7.33
N GLU A 164 1.61 -15.19 -7.93
CA GLU A 164 1.99 -15.21 -9.33
C GLU A 164 0.80 -15.60 -10.21
N ILE A 165 0.50 -14.81 -11.25
CA ILE A 165 -0.62 -15.08 -12.17
C ILE A 165 -0.31 -16.32 -12.99
N LEU A 166 -1.14 -17.34 -12.83
CA LEU A 166 -1.12 -18.56 -13.62
C LEU A 166 -2.07 -18.46 -14.81
N GLU A 167 -3.31 -18.03 -14.56
CA GLU A 167 -4.40 -17.97 -15.55
C GLU A 167 -5.39 -16.86 -15.15
N PHE A 168 -6.26 -16.43 -16.07
CA PHE A 168 -7.33 -15.48 -15.79
C PHE A 168 -8.48 -15.59 -16.80
N ASP A 169 -9.72 -15.40 -16.33
CA ASP A 169 -10.93 -15.37 -17.15
C ASP A 169 -11.67 -14.03 -16.99
N ILE A 170 -11.89 -13.34 -18.10
CA ILE A 170 -12.56 -12.04 -18.17
C ILE A 170 -14.08 -12.18 -18.02
N SER A 171 -14.63 -13.34 -18.39
CA SER A 171 -16.07 -13.64 -18.32
C SER A 171 -16.49 -13.82 -16.87
N ASP A 172 -15.73 -14.63 -16.14
CA ASP A 172 -15.97 -14.98 -14.73
C ASP A 172 -15.34 -13.98 -13.76
N LEU A 173 -14.59 -13.00 -14.28
CA LEU A 173 -13.87 -12.00 -13.49
C LEU A 173 -12.91 -12.63 -12.46
N ALA A 174 -12.32 -13.77 -12.83
CA ALA A 174 -11.47 -14.57 -11.96
C ALA A 174 -10.00 -14.52 -12.41
N ILE A 175 -9.08 -14.55 -11.45
CA ILE A 175 -7.65 -14.70 -11.69
C ILE A 175 -7.14 -15.86 -10.83
N LEU A 176 -6.55 -16.86 -11.45
CA LEU A 176 -5.87 -17.94 -10.73
C LEU A 176 -4.42 -17.53 -10.48
N VAL A 177 -4.03 -17.50 -9.21
CA VAL A 177 -2.66 -17.18 -8.79
C VAL A 177 -2.06 -18.29 -7.95
N LYS A 178 -0.72 -18.36 -7.92
CA LYS A 178 0.03 -19.22 -7.02
C LYS A 178 0.73 -18.38 -5.96
N ASP A 179 0.48 -18.64 -4.68
CA ASP A 179 1.07 -17.88 -3.59
C ASP A 179 2.53 -18.28 -3.28
N ILE A 180 3.07 -17.73 -2.20
CA ILE A 180 4.46 -17.98 -1.77
C ILE A 180 4.71 -19.41 -1.27
N ASP A 181 3.68 -20.14 -0.88
CA ASP A 181 3.71 -21.52 -0.38
C ASP A 181 3.24 -22.51 -1.47
N ASP A 182 3.26 -22.08 -2.73
CA ASP A 182 2.80 -22.84 -3.89
C ASP A 182 1.31 -23.23 -3.85
N THR A 183 0.49 -22.53 -3.07
CA THR A 183 -0.96 -22.71 -3.01
C THR A 183 -1.62 -21.99 -4.18
N ASN A 184 -2.46 -22.71 -4.94
CA ASN A 184 -3.31 -22.09 -5.96
C ASN A 184 -4.49 -21.41 -5.28
N VAL A 185 -4.67 -20.12 -5.57
CA VAL A 185 -5.69 -19.26 -4.99
C VAL A 185 -6.46 -18.58 -6.11
N GLU A 186 -7.78 -18.64 -6.03
CA GLU A 186 -8.66 -17.92 -6.95
C GLU A 186 -8.95 -16.52 -6.41
N LEU A 187 -8.74 -15.51 -7.26
CA LEU A 187 -9.06 -14.12 -6.96
C LEU A 187 -10.33 -13.74 -7.71
N LEU A 188 -11.42 -13.47 -6.98
CA LEU A 188 -12.67 -13.01 -7.57
C LEU A 188 -12.73 -11.48 -7.56
N LEU A 189 -12.97 -10.88 -8.72
CA LEU A 189 -13.05 -9.43 -8.89
C LEU A 189 -14.51 -8.97 -9.04
N GLU A 190 -14.83 -7.82 -8.46
CA GLU A 190 -16.12 -7.17 -8.70
C GLU A 190 -16.31 -6.74 -10.18
N THR A 191 -17.56 -6.60 -10.61
CA THR A 191 -17.93 -6.24 -12.00
C THR A 191 -17.33 -4.91 -12.51
N ASN A 192 -17.04 -3.98 -11.60
CA ASN A 192 -16.40 -2.70 -11.91
C ASN A 192 -14.88 -2.82 -12.20
N ALA A 193 -14.27 -3.99 -11.95
CA ALA A 193 -12.84 -4.23 -12.04
C ALA A 193 -12.33 -4.60 -13.46
N ARG A 194 -13.22 -4.69 -14.46
CA ARG A 194 -12.88 -5.16 -15.82
C ARG A 194 -11.67 -4.46 -16.46
N GLY A 195 -11.39 -3.21 -16.10
CA GLY A 195 -10.24 -2.47 -16.59
C GLY A 195 -8.87 -3.09 -16.25
N ILE A 196 -8.78 -3.91 -15.19
CA ILE A 196 -7.53 -4.56 -14.75
C ILE A 196 -7.06 -5.63 -15.73
N PHE A 197 -7.98 -6.35 -16.38
CA PHE A 197 -7.65 -7.48 -17.26
C PHE A 197 -6.70 -7.10 -18.40
N SER A 198 -6.78 -5.85 -18.89
CA SER A 198 -5.84 -5.32 -19.90
C SER A 198 -4.37 -5.34 -19.45
N LYS A 199 -4.12 -5.27 -18.14
CA LYS A 199 -2.79 -5.23 -17.50
C LYS A 199 -2.29 -6.60 -17.06
N LEU A 200 -3.16 -7.62 -17.01
CA LEU A 200 -2.78 -8.98 -16.59
C LEU A 200 -1.88 -9.64 -17.62
N ARG A 201 -0.84 -10.30 -17.14
CA ARG A 201 0.05 -11.15 -17.93
C ARG A 201 0.45 -12.34 -17.06
N LEU A 202 0.61 -13.49 -17.68
CA LEU A 202 1.12 -14.67 -16.99
C LEU A 202 2.50 -14.41 -16.40
N ALA A 203 2.80 -15.08 -15.29
CA ALA A 203 4.05 -14.94 -14.52
C ALA A 203 4.33 -13.53 -13.97
N HIS A 204 3.36 -12.60 -14.01
CA HIS A 204 3.43 -11.37 -13.22
C HIS A 204 2.96 -11.65 -11.79
N THR A 205 3.48 -10.89 -10.83
CA THR A 205 3.02 -10.94 -9.44
C THR A 205 1.89 -9.95 -9.19
N VAL A 206 0.80 -10.43 -8.60
CA VAL A 206 -0.23 -9.62 -7.95
C VAL A 206 0.16 -9.41 -6.49
N ALA A 207 -0.05 -8.19 -6.01
CA ALA A 207 0.05 -7.82 -4.61
C ALA A 207 -1.29 -7.23 -4.15
N ILE A 208 -1.86 -7.78 -3.08
CA ILE A 208 -3.16 -7.38 -2.56
C ILE A 208 -2.99 -6.92 -1.12
N LEU A 209 -3.19 -5.62 -0.87
CA LEU A 209 -3.08 -5.08 0.47
C LEU A 209 -4.32 -5.45 1.29
N TYR A 210 -4.10 -5.95 2.52
CA TYR A 210 -5.14 -6.41 3.43
C TYR A 210 -6.05 -7.50 2.86
N ALA A 211 -5.50 -8.40 2.05
CA ALA A 211 -6.25 -9.55 1.58
C ALA A 211 -6.86 -10.34 2.76
N GLN A 212 -8.05 -10.86 2.53
CA GLN A 212 -8.78 -11.70 3.47
C GLN A 212 -9.22 -12.95 2.74
N ARG A 213 -9.30 -14.07 3.44
CA ARG A 213 -9.90 -15.28 2.90
C ARG A 213 -11.41 -15.15 2.89
N GLU A 214 -12.00 -15.62 1.82
CA GLU A 214 -13.43 -15.77 1.66
C GLU A 214 -13.82 -17.26 1.75
N GLY A 215 -15.03 -17.54 2.22
CA GLY A 215 -15.67 -18.85 2.10
C GLY A 215 -15.42 -19.89 3.21
N ILE A 216 -16.40 -20.79 3.36
CA ILE A 216 -16.32 -22.05 4.11
C ILE A 216 -15.89 -23.20 3.17
N THR A 217 -15.66 -22.88 1.89
CA THR A 217 -15.40 -23.80 0.79
C THR A 217 -14.00 -24.41 0.89
N THR A 218 -13.84 -25.60 0.33
CA THR A 218 -12.57 -26.33 0.30
C THR A 218 -11.51 -25.69 -0.59
N GLU A 219 -11.87 -24.70 -1.41
CA GLU A 219 -11.00 -24.09 -2.41
C GLU A 219 -10.48 -22.72 -1.93
N PRO A 220 -9.17 -22.46 -2.02
CA PRO A 220 -8.58 -21.19 -1.61
C PRO A 220 -9.08 -19.99 -2.43
N GLU A 221 -9.83 -19.08 -1.81
CA GLU A 221 -10.44 -17.94 -2.49
C GLU A 221 -10.20 -16.60 -1.76
N ILE A 222 -9.94 -15.54 -2.54
CA ILE A 222 -9.88 -14.15 -2.08
C ILE A 222 -10.83 -13.29 -2.94
N SER A 223 -11.84 -12.71 -2.31
CA SER A 223 -12.72 -11.73 -2.94
C SER A 223 -12.15 -10.31 -2.87
N ILE A 224 -12.06 -9.63 -4.02
CA ILE A 224 -11.47 -8.29 -4.16
C ILE A 224 -12.57 -7.27 -4.45
N GLU A 225 -13.05 -6.63 -3.40
CA GLU A 225 -14.04 -5.55 -3.50
C GLU A 225 -13.40 -4.24 -3.97
N ASN A 226 -12.21 -3.92 -3.46
CA ASN A 226 -11.50 -2.69 -3.78
C ASN A 226 -10.26 -2.94 -4.63
N VAL A 227 -10.42 -2.77 -5.93
CA VAL A 227 -9.35 -2.89 -6.93
C VAL A 227 -8.17 -1.94 -6.71
N ALA A 228 -8.34 -0.86 -5.96
CA ALA A 228 -7.24 0.07 -5.63
C ALA A 228 -6.23 -0.54 -4.65
N LEU A 229 -6.58 -1.63 -3.96
CA LEU A 229 -5.68 -2.38 -3.08
C LEU A 229 -4.88 -3.45 -3.83
N LEU A 230 -5.22 -3.70 -5.10
CA LEU A 230 -4.53 -4.64 -5.98
C LEU A 230 -3.51 -3.91 -6.86
N GLN A 231 -2.29 -4.45 -6.90
CA GLN A 231 -1.22 -3.98 -7.76
C GLN A 231 -0.60 -5.15 -8.53
N ILE A 232 -0.27 -4.93 -9.81
CA ILE A 232 0.39 -5.92 -10.67
C ILE A 232 1.82 -5.47 -10.93
N PHE A 233 2.77 -6.33 -10.57
CA PHE A 233 4.19 -6.13 -10.82
C PHE A 233 4.66 -6.99 -12.01
N PRO A 234 5.33 -6.40 -13.02
CA PRO A 234 5.86 -7.14 -14.16
C PRO A 234 7.18 -7.84 -13.81
N ILE A 235 7.11 -8.77 -12.86
CA ILE A 235 8.18 -9.62 -12.34
C ILE A 235 7.51 -10.89 -11.80
N SER A 236 8.20 -12.03 -11.86
CA SER A 236 7.72 -13.27 -11.27
C SER A 236 7.83 -13.25 -9.74
N LEU A 237 7.00 -14.02 -9.06
CA LEU A 237 6.99 -14.06 -7.59
C LEU A 237 8.33 -14.55 -7.02
N PRO A 238 8.98 -15.61 -7.56
CA PRO A 238 10.30 -16.03 -7.08
C PRO A 238 11.38 -14.97 -7.23
N HIS A 239 11.34 -14.21 -8.33
CA HIS A 239 12.31 -13.14 -8.56
C HIS A 239 12.02 -11.95 -7.63
N LEU A 240 10.76 -11.63 -7.37
CA LEU A 240 10.38 -10.59 -6.40
C LEU A 240 10.87 -10.91 -4.99
N VAL A 241 10.71 -12.16 -4.56
CA VAL A 241 11.20 -12.66 -3.26
C VAL A 241 12.72 -12.59 -3.18
N THR A 242 13.43 -13.03 -4.23
CA THR A 242 14.89 -12.91 -4.30
C THR A 242 15.36 -11.45 -4.21
N LEU A 243 14.68 -10.57 -4.94
CA LEU A 243 14.98 -9.14 -4.99
C LEU A 243 14.75 -8.46 -3.64
N ARG A 244 13.73 -8.89 -2.90
CA ARG A 244 13.46 -8.48 -1.52
C ARG A 244 14.62 -8.86 -0.61
N ASP A 245 15.04 -10.12 -0.64
CA ASP A 245 16.09 -10.64 0.24
C ASP A 245 17.43 -9.92 -0.02
N LEU A 246 17.78 -9.70 -1.29
CA LEU A 246 18.95 -8.91 -1.68
C LEU A 246 18.83 -7.45 -1.20
N ALA A 247 17.69 -6.79 -1.46
CA ALA A 247 17.49 -5.41 -1.04
C ALA A 247 17.64 -5.26 0.48
N GLN A 248 17.16 -6.25 1.24
CA GLN A 248 17.31 -6.28 2.68
C GLN A 248 18.76 -6.49 3.12
N GLU A 249 19.45 -7.50 2.58
CA GLU A 249 20.84 -7.81 2.93
C GLU A 249 21.75 -6.57 2.79
N PHE A 250 21.60 -5.83 1.68
CA PHE A 250 22.46 -4.70 1.37
C PHE A 250 22.01 -3.36 1.98
N SER A 251 20.75 -3.24 2.42
CA SER A 251 20.24 -2.01 3.04
C SER A 251 20.36 -1.99 4.57
N THR A 252 20.33 -3.17 5.19
CA THR A 252 20.31 -3.34 6.65
C THR A 252 21.64 -2.94 7.28
N LYS A 253 21.58 -2.12 8.32
CA LYS A 253 22.75 -1.80 9.15
C LYS A 253 22.98 -2.91 10.16
N ARG A 254 24.23 -3.34 10.34
CA ARG A 254 24.59 -4.17 11.50
C ARG A 254 24.45 -3.38 12.80
N LYS A 255 23.88 -4.02 13.82
CA LYS A 255 23.60 -3.41 15.12
C LYS A 255 24.86 -2.96 15.88
N THR A 256 26.00 -3.60 15.64
CA THR A 256 27.24 -3.36 16.40
C THR A 256 28.04 -2.14 15.93
N ASP A 257 28.14 -1.93 14.62
CA ASP A 257 29.05 -0.96 14.01
C ASP A 257 28.38 -0.03 12.99
N ASN A 258 27.05 -0.13 12.83
CA ASN A 258 26.28 0.55 11.78
C ASN A 258 26.78 0.27 10.35
N ALA A 259 27.60 -0.75 10.14
CA ALA A 259 28.14 -1.08 8.84
C ALA A 259 27.08 -1.74 7.95
N ARG A 260 27.22 -1.50 6.66
CA ARG A 260 26.46 -2.17 5.59
C ARG A 260 27.39 -2.99 4.72
N THR A 261 26.84 -3.95 4.00
CA THR A 261 27.58 -4.74 3.01
C THR A 261 27.62 -3.99 1.69
N CYS A 262 28.80 -3.91 1.07
CA CYS A 262 28.98 -3.33 -0.25
C CYS A 262 28.50 -4.33 -1.28
N HIS A 263 27.51 -3.98 -2.09
CA HIS A 263 27.03 -4.87 -3.15
C HIS A 263 28.13 -5.21 -4.16
N GLY A 264 29.02 -4.26 -4.46
CA GLY A 264 30.09 -4.42 -5.44
C GLY A 264 31.17 -5.43 -5.05
N CYS A 265 31.68 -5.37 -3.82
CA CYS A 265 32.82 -6.19 -3.37
C CYS A 265 32.53 -7.10 -2.17
N GLY A 266 31.40 -6.95 -1.48
CA GLY A 266 31.04 -7.72 -0.28
C GLY A 266 31.62 -7.17 1.03
N GLU A 267 32.55 -6.22 0.95
CA GLU A 267 33.15 -5.61 2.14
C GLU A 267 32.13 -4.85 2.99
N LYS A 268 32.35 -4.82 4.31
CA LYS A 268 31.44 -4.17 5.25
C LYS A 268 32.06 -2.89 5.80
N SER A 269 31.30 -1.80 5.76
CA SER A 269 31.76 -0.48 6.17
C SER A 269 30.59 0.40 6.61
N SER A 270 30.82 1.31 7.55
CA SER A 270 29.89 2.35 7.97
C SER A 270 29.86 3.54 7.00
N SER A 271 30.95 3.76 6.26
CA SER A 271 31.08 4.81 5.24
C SER A 271 30.87 4.19 3.85
N MET A 272 29.68 4.39 3.29
CA MET A 272 29.33 3.93 1.95
C MET A 272 28.42 4.92 1.22
N VAL A 273 28.50 4.87 -0.11
CA VAL A 273 27.68 5.65 -1.00
C VAL A 273 26.42 4.87 -1.36
N LYS A 274 25.26 5.46 -1.08
CA LYS A 274 23.95 4.92 -1.44
C LYS A 274 23.66 5.14 -2.92
N ARG A 275 23.06 4.16 -3.60
CA ARG A 275 22.51 4.37 -4.94
C ARG A 275 21.27 5.28 -4.87
N SER A 276 21.31 6.45 -5.50
CA SER A 276 20.18 7.39 -5.52
C SER A 276 18.90 6.81 -6.16
N ARG A 277 19.02 6.16 -7.32
CA ARG A 277 17.87 5.68 -8.11
C ARG A 277 16.93 4.72 -7.38
N CYS A 278 17.43 3.57 -6.91
CA CYS A 278 16.61 2.58 -6.20
C CYS A 278 16.64 2.76 -4.69
N SER A 279 17.69 3.39 -4.14
CA SER A 279 17.86 3.62 -2.70
C SER A 279 18.02 2.37 -1.82
N PHE A 280 18.18 1.17 -2.38
CA PHE A 280 18.37 -0.08 -1.61
C PHE A 280 19.83 -0.55 -1.50
N PHE A 281 20.67 -0.25 -2.49
CA PHE A 281 22.05 -0.74 -2.53
C PHE A 281 23.09 0.31 -2.12
N TRP A 282 24.15 -0.17 -1.48
CA TRP A 282 25.28 0.61 -0.97
C TRP A 282 26.61 0.11 -1.52
N TYR A 283 27.55 1.04 -1.70
CA TYR A 283 28.86 0.79 -2.31
C TYR A 283 29.98 1.53 -1.59
N CYS A 284 31.17 0.94 -1.53
CA CYS A 284 32.35 1.65 -1.01
C CYS A 284 32.71 2.89 -1.84
N ASN A 285 32.58 2.79 -3.17
CA ASN A 285 32.96 3.83 -4.13
C ASN A 285 32.36 3.56 -5.53
N GLU A 286 32.62 4.47 -6.47
CA GLU A 286 32.14 4.38 -7.85
C GLU A 286 32.61 3.10 -8.57
N LYS A 287 33.83 2.61 -8.29
CA LYS A 287 34.33 1.34 -8.86
C LYS A 287 33.46 0.16 -8.44
N CYS A 288 33.14 0.07 -7.15
CA CYS A 288 32.23 -0.96 -6.63
C CYS A 288 30.82 -0.80 -7.18
N GLN A 289 30.36 0.42 -7.39
CA GLN A 289 29.06 0.70 -8.02
C GLN A 289 29.00 0.20 -9.46
N LYS A 290 30.03 0.48 -10.28
CA LYS A 290 30.13 -0.02 -11.65
C LYS A 290 30.21 -1.54 -11.70
N ASN A 291 30.98 -2.14 -10.78
CA ASN A 291 31.03 -3.60 -10.67
C ASN A 291 29.64 -4.17 -10.37
N GLY A 292 29.02 -3.75 -9.27
CA GLY A 292 27.69 -4.22 -8.91
C GLY A 292 26.64 -4.01 -10.00
N TRP A 293 26.73 -2.89 -10.73
CA TRP A 293 25.84 -2.57 -11.84
C TRP A 293 26.00 -3.49 -13.06
N ASN A 294 27.23 -3.79 -13.47
CA ASN A 294 27.50 -4.52 -14.70
C ASN A 294 27.62 -6.04 -14.51
N THR A 295 28.12 -6.49 -13.36
CA THR A 295 28.52 -7.90 -13.14
C THR A 295 27.62 -8.65 -12.17
N LYS A 296 26.83 -7.95 -11.34
CA LYS A 296 25.99 -8.54 -10.29
C LYS A 296 24.50 -8.27 -10.46
N GLY A 297 24.01 -8.12 -11.69
CA GLY A 297 22.56 -8.02 -11.97
C GLY A 297 21.86 -6.72 -11.54
N HIS A 298 22.48 -5.86 -10.72
CA HIS A 298 21.80 -4.66 -10.17
C HIS A 298 21.25 -3.71 -11.24
N LYS A 299 21.78 -3.71 -12.47
CA LYS A 299 21.20 -2.90 -13.55
C LYS A 299 19.72 -3.23 -13.79
N ASP A 300 19.35 -4.51 -13.74
CA ASP A 300 17.98 -4.95 -14.00
C ASP A 300 17.12 -4.79 -12.74
N ASP A 301 17.65 -5.19 -11.58
CA ASP A 301 17.02 -4.97 -10.27
C ASP A 301 16.70 -3.49 -10.02
N CYS A 302 17.62 -2.58 -10.38
CA CYS A 302 17.43 -1.14 -10.20
C CYS A 302 16.30 -0.59 -11.08
N LYS A 303 16.05 -1.15 -12.26
CA LYS A 303 14.92 -0.75 -13.11
C LYS A 303 13.58 -1.13 -12.48
N ILE A 304 13.57 -2.19 -11.68
CA ILE A 304 12.38 -2.71 -11.00
C ILE A 304 12.18 -1.94 -9.69
N LEU A 305 13.22 -1.87 -8.84
CA LEU A 305 13.19 -1.19 -7.54
C LEU A 305 13.08 0.35 -7.60
N LYS A 306 13.36 0.97 -8.74
CA LYS A 306 13.08 2.41 -8.92
C LYS A 306 11.57 2.70 -8.98
N LYS A 307 10.73 1.69 -9.24
CA LYS A 307 9.27 1.87 -9.33
C LYS A 307 8.72 2.20 -7.92
N PRO A 308 7.98 3.31 -7.76
CA PRO A 308 7.52 3.76 -6.45
C PRO A 308 6.70 2.72 -5.70
N ASP A 309 5.77 2.04 -6.37
CA ASP A 309 4.84 1.09 -5.76
C ASP A 309 5.58 -0.10 -5.13
N LEU A 310 6.54 -0.67 -5.88
CA LEU A 310 7.35 -1.78 -5.41
C LEU A 310 8.27 -1.37 -4.25
N ARG A 311 8.84 -0.17 -4.34
CA ARG A 311 9.66 0.39 -3.27
C ARG A 311 8.83 0.68 -2.02
N GLY A 312 7.57 1.10 -2.17
CA GLY A 312 6.64 1.30 -1.06
C GLY A 312 6.35 -0.01 -0.34
N MET A 313 6.05 -1.06 -1.11
CA MET A 313 5.82 -2.41 -0.60
C MET A 313 7.02 -2.94 0.20
N PHE A 314 8.25 -2.69 -0.27
CA PHE A 314 9.50 -3.10 0.40
C PHE A 314 9.81 -2.29 1.68
N LEU A 315 9.01 -1.27 1.99
CA LEU A 315 9.20 -0.39 3.15
C LEU A 315 8.02 -0.44 4.11
N MET A 316 7.06 -1.35 3.90
CA MET A 316 5.94 -1.58 4.83
C MET A 316 6.47 -2.06 6.19
N LYS A 317 5.73 -1.69 7.25
CA LYS A 317 6.03 -2.01 8.64
C LYS A 317 4.74 -2.37 9.36
#